data_AF-A0A2D9QXV5-F1
#
_entry.id   AF-A0A2D9QXV5-F1
#
_cell.length_a   1.000
_cell.length_b   1.000
_cell.length_c   1.000
_cell.angle_alpha   90.00
_cell.angle_beta   90.00
_cell.angle_gamma   90.00
#
_symmetry.space_group_name_H-M   'P 1'
#
loop_
_entity.id
_entity.type
_entity.pdbx_description
1 polymer ?
#
loop_
_entity_poly.entity_id
_entity_poly.type
_entity_poly.pdbx_seq_one_letter_code
_entity_poly.pdbx_strand_id
1 'polypeptide(L)'
;MPVRQDLGTSVIDNLWDVQRIGIEEIGQGQVLVIDARGDTRAGTMGAILAIRIYQRGAAGVVTDGAFRDSPVIAEIGITAYAVAMNANTNKTIHHPSEIQAPIACGGVAVVPNDIIVGDGEGIVVVPASMSGKVAEMAIAMEEKEDFLMEKIRTDASIVGVYPPDEKIIEEYEEWKIKKTNRELVK
;
A
#
# COMPACT_ATOMS: atom_id res chain seq x y z
N MET A 1 -12.09 -14.50 7.47
CA MET A 1 -13.41 -14.51 8.15
C MET A 1 -13.27 -14.79 9.66
N PRO A 2 -14.31 -14.62 10.51
CA PRO A 2 -14.20 -15.00 11.94
C PRO A 2 -13.98 -16.49 12.13
N VAL A 3 -13.22 -16.87 13.15
CA VAL A 3 -13.00 -18.28 13.50
C VAL A 3 -14.31 -18.98 13.87
N ARG A 4 -14.44 -20.23 13.45
CA ARG A 4 -15.56 -21.12 13.74
C ARG A 4 -15.02 -22.49 14.15
N GLN A 5 -15.49 -23.01 15.28
CA GLN A 5 -15.04 -24.30 15.81
C GLN A 5 -15.38 -25.46 14.87
N ASP A 6 -16.49 -25.37 14.12
CA ASP A 6 -16.92 -26.39 13.17
C ASP A 6 -16.16 -26.36 11.83
N LEU A 7 -15.55 -25.22 11.47
CA LEU A 7 -14.68 -25.10 10.30
C LEU A 7 -13.23 -25.53 10.58
N GLY A 8 -12.89 -25.80 11.85
CA GLY A 8 -11.58 -26.28 12.28
C GLY A 8 -11.67 -27.71 12.81
N THR A 9 -11.61 -28.70 11.93
CA THR A 9 -11.77 -30.13 12.31
C THR A 9 -10.47 -30.84 12.70
N SER A 10 -9.33 -30.14 12.71
CA SER A 10 -8.07 -30.71 13.21
C SER A 10 -7.34 -29.68 14.07
N VAL A 11 -6.57 -30.19 15.03
CA VAL A 11 -5.61 -29.41 15.82
C VAL A 11 -4.61 -28.80 14.85
N ILE A 12 -4.92 -27.59 14.36
CA ILE A 12 -4.03 -26.76 13.56
C ILE A 12 -3.49 -27.51 12.32
N ASP A 13 -4.32 -27.75 11.30
CA ASP A 13 -3.75 -28.00 9.96
C ASP A 13 -3.00 -26.74 9.52
N ASN A 14 -1.67 -26.86 9.48
CA ASN A 14 -0.68 -25.83 9.21
C ASN A 14 0.08 -26.13 7.92
N LEU A 15 -0.34 -27.13 7.13
CA LEU A 15 0.42 -27.53 5.95
C LEU A 15 -0.10 -26.81 4.71
N TRP A 16 -1.42 -26.74 4.55
CA TRP A 16 -2.04 -26.27 3.29
C TRP A 16 -3.18 -25.26 3.52
N ASP A 17 -3.14 -24.53 4.63
CA ASP A 17 -4.12 -23.45 4.82
C ASP A 17 -3.97 -22.36 3.74
N VAL A 18 -5.08 -21.70 3.41
CA VAL A 18 -5.18 -20.71 2.33
C VAL A 18 -4.19 -19.57 2.48
N GLN A 19 -3.83 -19.18 3.71
CA GLN A 19 -2.82 -18.16 3.95
C GLN A 19 -1.44 -18.63 3.48
N ARG A 20 -1.06 -19.88 3.77
CA ARG A 20 0.22 -20.44 3.32
C ARG A 20 0.27 -20.59 1.82
N ILE A 21 -0.82 -21.03 1.19
CA ILE A 21 -0.92 -21.09 -0.27
C ILE A 21 -0.69 -19.69 -0.86
N GLY A 22 -1.39 -18.66 -0.36
CA GLY A 22 -1.20 -17.28 -0.83
C GLY A 22 0.25 -16.77 -0.67
N ILE A 23 0.93 -17.12 0.42
CA ILE A 23 2.34 -16.79 0.65
C ILE A 23 3.27 -17.54 -0.31
N GLU A 24 2.94 -18.77 -0.72
CA GLU A 24 3.72 -19.52 -1.70
C GLU A 24 3.40 -19.14 -3.15
N GLU A 25 2.28 -18.47 -3.41
CA GLU A 25 1.92 -17.96 -4.73
C GLU A 25 2.45 -16.54 -4.99
N ILE A 26 2.65 -15.71 -3.96
CA ILE A 26 3.17 -14.35 -4.14
C ILE A 26 4.54 -14.33 -4.82
N GLY A 27 4.72 -13.42 -5.76
CA GLY A 27 5.92 -13.28 -6.58
C GLY A 27 6.59 -11.91 -6.46
N GLN A 28 7.62 -11.75 -7.28
CA GLN A 28 8.41 -10.54 -7.33
C GLN A 28 7.55 -9.30 -7.63
N GLY A 29 7.72 -8.24 -6.83
CA GLY A 29 7.04 -6.96 -7.02
C GLY A 29 5.56 -6.93 -6.59
N GLN A 30 4.99 -8.07 -6.17
CA GLN A 30 3.61 -8.13 -5.71
C GLN A 30 3.48 -7.67 -4.26
N VAL A 31 2.30 -7.17 -3.88
CA VAL A 31 1.96 -6.78 -2.51
C VAL A 31 0.87 -7.71 -1.99
N LEU A 32 1.08 -8.31 -0.82
CA LEU A 32 0.05 -9.10 -0.15
C LEU A 32 -0.89 -8.18 0.63
N VAL A 33 -2.19 -8.18 0.34
CA VAL A 33 -3.19 -7.41 1.07
C VAL A 33 -4.13 -8.35 1.83
N ILE A 34 -4.29 -8.13 3.13
CA ILE A 34 -5.04 -9.02 4.02
C ILE A 34 -6.17 -8.24 4.71
N ASP A 35 -7.40 -8.57 4.33
CA ASP A 35 -8.61 -8.14 5.03
C ASP A 35 -8.84 -8.99 6.29
N ALA A 36 -8.66 -8.34 7.43
CA ALA A 36 -8.92 -8.84 8.77
C ALA A 36 -10.27 -8.34 9.33
N ARG A 37 -11.03 -7.57 8.55
CA ARG A 37 -12.28 -6.87 8.90
C ARG A 37 -12.06 -5.76 9.94
N GLY A 38 -10.87 -5.15 9.93
CA GLY A 38 -10.45 -4.20 10.97
C GLY A 38 -10.24 -4.82 12.37
N ASP A 39 -10.28 -6.15 12.51
CA ASP A 39 -10.18 -6.82 13.82
C ASP A 39 -8.71 -7.02 14.21
N THR A 40 -8.29 -6.32 15.27
CA THR A 40 -6.90 -6.27 15.75
C THR A 40 -6.64 -7.20 16.94
N ARG A 41 -7.60 -8.04 17.32
CA ARG A 41 -7.49 -8.93 18.50
C ARG A 41 -6.53 -10.10 18.31
N ALA A 42 -6.05 -10.35 17.09
CA ALA A 42 -4.98 -11.28 16.80
C ALA A 42 -4.12 -10.82 15.61
N GLY A 43 -2.85 -11.24 15.60
CA GLY A 43 -1.94 -10.95 14.50
C GLY A 43 -2.28 -11.79 13.29
N THR A 44 -2.54 -11.16 12.13
CA THR A 44 -2.82 -11.84 10.86
C THR A 44 -1.62 -12.61 10.34
N MET A 45 -0.41 -12.15 10.64
CA MET A 45 0.84 -12.89 10.45
C MET A 45 1.87 -12.59 11.55
N GLY A 46 2.96 -13.37 11.55
CA GLY A 46 4.16 -13.11 12.33
C GLY A 46 5.42 -13.19 11.48
N ALA A 47 6.59 -13.08 12.12
CA ALA A 47 7.88 -12.91 11.45
C ALA A 47 8.22 -14.02 10.45
N ILE A 48 7.91 -15.29 10.77
CA ILE A 48 8.19 -16.43 9.87
C ILE A 48 7.52 -16.24 8.51
N LEU A 49 6.26 -15.81 8.50
CA LEU A 49 5.50 -15.59 7.27
C LEU A 49 6.03 -14.36 6.53
N ALA A 50 6.35 -13.28 7.25
CA ALA A 50 6.94 -12.07 6.66
C ALA A 50 8.30 -12.35 6.01
N ILE A 51 9.17 -13.15 6.63
CA ILE A 51 10.46 -13.58 6.06
C ILE A 51 10.22 -14.33 4.75
N ARG A 52 9.24 -15.24 4.72
CA ARG A 52 8.93 -16.00 3.52
C ARG A 52 8.43 -15.08 2.39
N ILE A 53 7.50 -14.18 2.70
CA ILE A 53 7.00 -13.18 1.73
C ILE A 53 8.15 -12.35 1.16
N TYR A 54 9.08 -11.89 2.01
CA TYR A 54 10.26 -11.16 1.58
C TYR A 54 11.16 -11.99 0.65
N GLN A 55 11.45 -13.25 1.02
CA GLN A 55 12.27 -14.16 0.18
C GLN A 55 11.64 -14.46 -1.18
N ARG A 56 10.31 -14.32 -1.31
CA ARG A 56 9.58 -14.46 -2.59
C ARG A 56 9.71 -13.22 -3.49
N GLY A 57 10.35 -12.15 -3.00
CA GLY A 57 10.55 -10.91 -3.74
C GLY A 57 9.34 -9.97 -3.71
N ALA A 58 8.38 -10.20 -2.81
CA ALA A 58 7.23 -9.31 -2.66
C ALA A 58 7.68 -7.88 -2.33
N ALA A 59 6.99 -6.88 -2.89
CA ALA A 59 7.24 -5.47 -2.63
C ALA A 59 6.77 -5.03 -1.24
N GLY A 60 5.80 -5.74 -0.66
CA GLY A 60 5.32 -5.42 0.68
C GLY A 60 4.12 -6.24 1.13
N VAL A 61 3.63 -5.88 2.30
CA VAL A 61 2.46 -6.51 2.91
C VAL A 61 1.60 -5.51 3.67
N VAL A 62 0.28 -5.64 3.51
CA VAL A 62 -0.72 -4.75 4.08
C VAL A 62 -1.78 -5.57 4.79
N THR A 63 -2.19 -5.13 5.98
CA THR A 63 -3.40 -5.63 6.62
C THR A 63 -4.13 -4.51 7.33
N ASP A 64 -5.46 -4.57 7.38
CA ASP A 64 -6.26 -3.72 8.26
C ASP A 64 -6.43 -4.32 9.67
N GLY A 65 -5.78 -5.45 9.94
CA GLY A 65 -5.70 -6.08 11.25
C GLY A 65 -4.41 -5.74 11.99
N ALA A 66 -3.92 -6.71 12.76
CA ALA A 66 -2.67 -6.57 13.51
C ALA A 66 -1.55 -7.46 12.95
N PHE A 67 -0.29 -7.09 13.20
CA PHE A 67 0.85 -8.00 13.05
C PHE A 67 1.34 -8.53 14.40
N ARG A 68 1.92 -9.73 14.36
CA ARG A 68 2.75 -10.29 15.44
C ARG A 68 4.22 -10.11 15.10
N ASP A 69 5.08 -10.15 16.11
CA ASP A 69 6.54 -10.15 15.94
C ASP A 69 7.05 -8.88 15.21
N SER A 70 6.37 -7.75 15.38
CA SER A 70 6.66 -6.52 14.62
C SER A 70 8.07 -5.96 14.76
N PRO A 71 8.79 -6.09 15.91
CA PRO A 71 10.20 -5.71 15.94
C PRO A 71 11.04 -6.51 14.94
N VAL A 72 10.79 -7.82 14.83
CA VAL A 72 11.49 -8.68 13.87
C VAL A 72 11.05 -8.35 12.45
N ILE A 73 9.77 -8.07 12.21
CA ILE A 73 9.28 -7.67 10.87
C ILE A 73 9.98 -6.40 10.38
N ALA A 74 10.17 -5.41 11.27
CA ALA A 74 10.87 -4.17 10.94
C ALA A 74 12.34 -4.40 10.54
N GLU A 75 12.97 -5.47 11.02
CA GLU A 75 14.36 -5.82 10.69
C GLU A 75 14.49 -6.61 9.37
N ILE A 76 13.41 -7.17 8.82
CA ILE A 76 13.45 -7.97 7.57
C ILE A 76 13.76 -7.09 6.35
N GLY A 77 13.38 -5.81 6.38
CA GLY A 77 13.48 -4.90 5.23
C GLY A 77 12.32 -5.01 4.23
N ILE A 78 11.24 -5.72 4.57
CA ILE A 78 9.98 -5.70 3.81
C ILE A 78 9.13 -4.50 4.24
N THR A 79 8.54 -3.79 3.27
CA THR A 79 7.54 -2.76 3.55
C THR A 79 6.28 -3.41 4.13
N ALA A 80 5.88 -3.02 5.35
CA ALA A 80 4.81 -3.69 6.08
C ALA A 80 3.88 -2.67 6.77
N TYR A 81 2.57 -2.79 6.53
CA TYR A 81 1.55 -1.94 7.13
C TYR A 81 0.49 -2.76 7.88
N ALA A 82 0.19 -2.35 9.11
CA ALA A 82 -0.86 -2.92 9.94
C ALA A 82 -1.46 -1.84 10.85
N VAL A 83 -2.72 -2.01 11.24
CA VAL A 83 -3.42 -1.08 12.15
C VAL A 83 -2.93 -1.21 13.59
N ALA A 84 -2.50 -2.41 14.00
CA ALA A 84 -2.04 -2.66 15.36
C ALA A 84 -0.99 -3.77 15.45
N MET A 85 -0.47 -3.99 16.66
CA MET A 85 0.41 -5.10 17.00
C MET A 85 -0.27 -6.00 18.03
N ASN A 86 -0.23 -7.32 17.83
CA ASN A 86 -0.88 -8.26 18.73
C ASN A 86 -0.12 -9.60 18.81
N ALA A 87 0.10 -10.09 20.03
CA ALA A 87 0.81 -11.34 20.29
C ALA A 87 0.00 -12.61 19.97
N ASN A 88 -1.34 -12.51 19.95
CA ASN A 88 -2.22 -13.66 19.70
C ASN A 88 -2.06 -14.15 18.26
N THR A 89 -2.06 -15.48 18.08
CA THR A 89 -2.02 -16.09 16.75
C THR A 89 -3.33 -15.87 15.99
N ASN A 90 -3.25 -15.67 14.67
CA ASN A 90 -4.40 -15.46 13.79
C ASN A 90 -5.56 -16.43 14.08
N LYS A 91 -5.29 -17.73 14.27
CA LYS A 91 -6.29 -18.79 14.46
C LYS A 91 -7.16 -18.63 15.71
N THR A 92 -6.82 -17.72 16.63
CA THR A 92 -7.67 -17.41 17.79
C THR A 92 -8.91 -16.59 17.42
N ILE A 93 -8.84 -15.79 16.35
CA ILE A 93 -9.89 -14.83 15.95
C ILE A 93 -10.24 -14.95 14.47
N HIS A 94 -9.26 -15.24 13.62
CA HIS A 94 -9.35 -15.26 12.17
C HIS A 94 -9.24 -16.68 11.62
N HIS A 95 -10.09 -16.98 10.64
CA HIS A 95 -9.96 -18.12 9.76
C HIS A 95 -9.65 -17.58 8.34
N PRO A 96 -8.46 -17.86 7.77
CA PRO A 96 -8.18 -17.59 6.37
C PRO A 96 -9.17 -18.37 5.50
N SER A 97 -9.85 -17.71 4.56
CA SER A 97 -10.93 -18.32 3.78
C SER A 97 -10.64 -18.39 2.29
N GLU A 98 -10.11 -17.32 1.71
CA GLU A 98 -9.93 -17.15 0.27
C GLU A 98 -8.63 -16.41 -0.02
N ILE A 99 -8.09 -16.62 -1.23
CA ILE A 99 -7.00 -15.85 -1.82
C ILE A 99 -7.46 -15.37 -3.19
N GLN A 100 -6.88 -14.28 -3.69
CA GLN A 100 -7.25 -13.70 -4.99
C GLN A 100 -8.76 -13.41 -5.14
N ALA A 101 -9.40 -12.98 -4.06
CA ALA A 101 -10.79 -12.52 -4.04
C ALA A 101 -10.85 -10.99 -3.82
N PRO A 102 -11.91 -10.31 -4.30
CA PRO A 102 -12.18 -8.93 -3.89
C PRO A 102 -12.38 -8.84 -2.37
N ILE A 103 -11.69 -7.88 -1.73
CA ILE A 103 -11.73 -7.67 -0.28
C ILE A 103 -12.00 -6.21 0.08
N ALA A 104 -12.33 -5.96 1.34
CA ALA A 104 -12.52 -4.62 1.89
C ALA A 104 -11.46 -4.34 2.97
N CYS A 105 -10.24 -4.00 2.55
CA CYS A 105 -9.12 -3.75 3.48
C CYS A 105 -9.07 -2.28 3.85
N GLY A 106 -9.22 -1.96 5.14
CA GLY A 106 -9.16 -0.57 5.62
C GLY A 106 -10.33 0.29 5.13
N GLY A 107 -11.47 -0.35 4.84
CA GLY A 107 -12.64 0.31 4.26
C GLY A 107 -12.53 0.60 2.75
N VAL A 108 -11.46 0.16 2.09
CA VAL A 108 -11.24 0.35 0.66
C VAL A 108 -11.39 -0.99 -0.07
N ALA A 109 -12.10 -0.98 -1.20
CA ALA A 109 -12.21 -2.15 -2.06
C ALA A 109 -10.86 -2.42 -2.74
N VAL A 110 -10.37 -3.64 -2.62
CA VAL A 110 -9.16 -4.11 -3.29
C VAL A 110 -9.52 -5.33 -4.13
N VAL A 111 -9.19 -5.28 -5.41
CA VAL A 111 -9.40 -6.39 -6.35
C VAL A 111 -8.03 -6.94 -6.76
N PRO A 112 -7.90 -8.26 -7.00
CA PRO A 112 -6.64 -8.83 -7.46
C PRO A 112 -6.07 -8.08 -8.69
N ASN A 113 -4.76 -7.82 -8.64
CA ASN A 113 -3.99 -7.04 -9.62
C ASN A 113 -4.15 -5.52 -9.57
N ASP A 114 -4.91 -4.96 -8.62
CA ASP A 114 -4.82 -3.53 -8.34
C ASP A 114 -3.40 -3.14 -7.90
N ILE A 115 -3.02 -1.91 -8.24
CA ILE A 115 -1.69 -1.39 -7.92
C ILE A 115 -1.74 -0.80 -6.51
N ILE A 116 -0.85 -1.27 -5.63
CA ILE A 116 -0.70 -0.77 -4.28
C ILE A 116 0.50 0.16 -4.25
N VAL A 117 0.26 1.42 -3.92
CA VAL A 117 1.30 2.43 -3.70
C VAL A 117 1.30 2.77 -2.23
N GLY A 118 2.46 2.75 -1.58
CA GLY A 118 2.55 3.12 -0.17
C GLY A 118 3.85 3.83 0.17
N ASP A 119 3.75 4.72 1.15
CA ASP A 119 4.84 5.55 1.65
C ASP A 119 4.72 5.75 3.18
N GLY A 120 5.45 6.74 3.73
CA GLY A 120 5.43 7.04 5.16
C GLY A 120 4.10 7.59 5.67
N GLU A 121 3.17 8.01 4.80
CA GLU A 121 1.88 8.59 5.16
C GLU A 121 0.74 7.57 5.04
N GLY A 122 0.87 6.59 4.15
CA GLY A 122 -0.09 5.50 4.08
C GLY A 122 -0.05 4.69 2.80
N ILE A 123 -1.22 4.25 2.37
CA ILE A 123 -1.41 3.36 1.24
C ILE A 123 -2.55 3.86 0.36
N VAL A 124 -2.33 3.84 -0.95
CA VAL A 124 -3.34 4.10 -1.98
C VAL A 124 -3.52 2.86 -2.84
N VAL A 125 -4.78 2.53 -3.09
CA VAL A 125 -5.17 1.47 -4.03
C VAL A 125 -5.53 2.13 -5.35
N VAL A 126 -4.79 1.81 -6.40
CA VAL A 126 -5.04 2.31 -7.75
C VAL A 126 -5.61 1.17 -8.59
N PRO A 127 -6.87 1.30 -9.08
CA PRO A 127 -7.46 0.29 -9.93
C PRO A 127 -6.59 -0.01 -11.15
N ALA A 128 -6.37 -1.28 -11.46
CA ALA A 128 -5.48 -1.69 -12.55
C ALA A 128 -5.83 -1.01 -13.89
N SER A 129 -7.12 -0.92 -14.20
CA SER A 129 -7.65 -0.28 -15.42
C SER A 129 -7.42 1.23 -15.51
N MET A 130 -7.14 1.90 -14.38
CA MET A 130 -6.92 3.34 -14.29
C MET A 130 -5.46 3.72 -14.06
N SER A 131 -4.60 2.73 -13.80
CA SER A 131 -3.18 2.92 -13.44
C SER A 131 -2.44 3.91 -14.35
N GLY A 132 -2.52 3.76 -15.68
CA GLY A 132 -1.85 4.66 -16.62
C GLY A 132 -2.34 6.11 -16.51
N LYS A 133 -3.66 6.31 -16.43
CA LYS A 133 -4.26 7.65 -16.27
C LYS A 133 -3.87 8.28 -14.93
N VAL A 134 -3.90 7.49 -13.85
CA VAL A 134 -3.51 7.96 -12.52
C VAL A 134 -2.03 8.37 -12.50
N ALA A 135 -1.16 7.58 -13.12
CA ALA A 135 0.27 7.92 -13.23
C ALA A 135 0.51 9.23 -14.00
N GLU A 136 -0.13 9.40 -15.17
CA GLU A 136 -0.04 10.64 -15.94
C GLU A 136 -0.51 11.87 -15.15
N MET A 137 -1.65 11.76 -14.45
CA MET A 137 -2.18 12.83 -13.61
C MET A 137 -1.28 13.13 -12.41
N ALA A 138 -0.72 12.11 -11.76
CA ALA A 138 0.17 12.27 -10.63
C ALA A 138 1.46 13.01 -11.03
N ILE A 139 2.09 12.62 -12.15
CA ILE A 139 3.29 13.29 -12.67
C ILE A 139 3.00 14.78 -12.99
N ALA A 140 1.87 15.06 -13.64
CA ALA A 140 1.50 16.43 -13.98
C ALA A 140 1.19 17.28 -12.73
N MET A 141 0.64 16.66 -11.68
CA MET A 141 0.38 17.32 -10.40
C MET A 141 1.67 17.61 -9.65
N GLU A 142 2.58 16.64 -9.53
CA GLU A 142 3.88 16.79 -8.88
C GLU A 142 4.73 17.88 -9.54
N GLU A 143 4.77 17.93 -10.88
CA GLU A 143 5.48 19.00 -11.61
C GLU A 143 4.92 20.39 -11.31
N LYS A 144 3.59 20.50 -11.19
CA LYS A 144 2.94 21.76 -10.83
C LYS A 144 3.23 22.12 -9.38
N GLU A 145 3.14 21.17 -8.46
CA GLU A 145 3.42 21.38 -7.05
C GLU A 145 4.87 21.78 -6.81
N ASP A 146 5.84 21.20 -7.52
CA ASP A 146 7.25 21.61 -7.47
C ASP A 146 7.44 23.09 -7.80
N PHE A 147 6.79 23.57 -8.87
CA PHE A 147 6.82 24.98 -9.26
C PHE A 147 6.20 25.89 -8.18
N LEU A 148 5.03 25.51 -7.65
CA LEU A 148 4.36 26.28 -6.60
C LEU A 148 5.18 26.29 -5.30
N MET A 149 5.78 25.16 -4.94
CA MET A 149 6.66 25.02 -3.79
C MET A 149 7.91 25.90 -3.92
N GLU A 150 8.50 26.03 -5.11
CA GLU A 150 9.60 26.95 -5.37
C GLU A 150 9.17 28.42 -5.13
N LYS A 151 7.98 28.80 -5.58
CA LYS A 151 7.42 30.14 -5.31
C LYS A 151 7.26 30.40 -3.82
N ILE A 152 6.66 29.48 -3.08
CA ILE A 152 6.48 29.62 -1.62
C ILE A 152 7.84 29.68 -0.91
N ARG A 153 8.81 28.85 -1.30
CA ARG A 153 10.18 28.87 -0.74
C ARG A 153 10.94 30.18 -1.03
N THR A 154 10.54 30.92 -2.06
CA THR A 154 11.12 32.23 -2.43
C THR A 154 10.27 33.41 -1.94
N ASP A 155 9.50 33.20 -0.87
CA ASP A 155 8.73 34.22 -0.15
C ASP A 155 7.51 34.76 -0.93
N ALA A 156 6.99 34.01 -1.90
CA ALA A 156 5.70 34.33 -2.49
C ALA A 156 4.55 34.13 -1.49
N SER A 157 3.54 35.00 -1.56
CA SER A 157 2.31 34.86 -0.78
C SER A 157 1.59 33.55 -1.11
N ILE A 158 1.02 32.89 -0.11
CA ILE A 158 0.14 31.72 -0.33
C ILE A 158 -1.13 32.11 -1.11
N VAL A 159 -1.61 33.34 -0.90
CA VAL A 159 -2.79 33.89 -1.59
C VAL A 159 -2.44 34.12 -3.06
N GLY A 160 -3.15 33.43 -3.95
CA GLY A 160 -2.93 33.49 -5.40
C GLY A 160 -1.93 32.44 -5.91
N VAL A 161 -1.16 31.78 -5.04
CA VAL A 161 -0.24 30.68 -5.42
C VAL A 161 -0.87 29.31 -5.16
N TYR A 162 -1.62 29.16 -4.06
CA TYR A 162 -2.27 27.88 -3.73
C TYR A 162 -3.70 28.10 -3.16
N PRO A 163 -4.75 27.89 -3.98
CA PRO A 163 -4.71 27.51 -5.39
C PRO A 163 -4.15 28.65 -6.27
N PRO A 164 -3.50 28.31 -7.40
CA PRO A 164 -2.90 29.31 -8.27
C PRO A 164 -3.97 30.12 -9.02
N ASP A 165 -3.78 31.43 -9.08
CA ASP A 165 -4.58 32.34 -9.90
C ASP A 165 -4.15 32.33 -11.38
N GLU A 166 -4.82 33.11 -12.22
CA GLU A 166 -4.55 33.19 -13.67
C GLU A 166 -3.08 33.55 -13.95
N LYS A 167 -2.51 34.48 -13.18
CA LYS A 167 -1.12 34.92 -13.36
C LYS A 167 -0.14 33.80 -13.03
N ILE A 168 -0.34 33.09 -11.91
CA ILE A 168 0.54 31.97 -11.53
C ILE A 168 0.40 30.80 -12.51
N ILE A 169 -0.78 30.59 -13.08
CA ILE A 169 -0.99 29.59 -14.14
C ILE A 169 -0.20 29.95 -15.40
N GLU A 170 -0.25 31.21 -15.85
CA GLU A 170 0.54 31.67 -17.01
C GLU A 170 2.05 31.51 -16.77
N GLU A 171 2.54 31.89 -15.58
CA GLU A 171 3.94 31.70 -15.22
C GLU A 171 4.37 30.22 -15.21
N TYR A 172 3.48 29.33 -14.77
CA TYR A 172 3.73 27.88 -14.79
C TYR A 172 3.86 27.34 -16.23
N GLU A 173 2.97 27.74 -17.14
CA GLU A 173 3.03 27.31 -18.54
C GLU A 173 4.33 27.78 -19.22
N GLU A 174 4.75 29.02 -18.97
CA GLU A 174 6.04 29.52 -19.45
C GLU A 174 7.23 28.74 -18.87
N TRP A 175 7.18 28.45 -17.57
CA TRP A 175 8.22 27.69 -16.88
C TRP A 175 8.34 26.27 -17.45
N LYS A 176 7.20 25.62 -17.71
CA LYS A 176 7.12 24.28 -18.29
C LYS A 176 7.75 24.22 -19.67
N ILE A 177 7.46 25.18 -20.55
CA ILE A 177 8.08 25.27 -21.88
C ILE A 177 9.61 25.41 -21.78
N LYS A 178 10.10 26.26 -20.88
CA LYS A 178 11.54 26.48 -20.67
C LYS A 178 12.23 25.21 -20.15
N LYS A 179 11.58 24.48 -19.23
CA LYS A 179 12.09 23.20 -18.67
C LYS A 179 12.23 22.14 -19.76
N THR A 180 11.19 21.90 -20.55
CA THR A 180 11.21 20.93 -21.67
C THR A 180 12.31 21.25 -22.68
N ASN A 181 12.47 22.51 -23.07
CA ASN A 181 13.52 22.92 -24.01
C ASN A 181 14.94 22.68 -23.45
N ARG A 182 15.13 22.79 -22.13
CA ARG A 182 16.42 22.54 -21.49
C ARG A 182 16.78 21.05 -21.45
N GLU A 183 15.78 20.18 -21.35
CA GLU A 183 15.96 18.72 -21.35
C GLU A 183 16.26 18.19 -22.75
N LEU A 184 15.68 18.77 -23.80
CA LEU A 184 15.92 18.38 -25.21
C LEU A 184 17.31 18.75 -25.75
N VAL A 185 18.04 19.64 -25.07
CA VAL A 185 19.37 20.12 -25.47
C VAL A 185 20.50 19.36 -24.75
N LYS A 186 20.16 18.48 -23.79
CA LYS A 186 21.10 17.59 -23.10
C LYS A 186 21.13 16.21 -23.74
#